data_AF-A0A7C6R902-F1
#
_entry.id   AF-A0A7C6R902-F1
#
_cell.length_a   1.000
_cell.length_b   1.000
_cell.length_c   1.000
_cell.angle_alpha   90.00
_cell.angle_beta   90.00
_cell.angle_gamma   90.00
#
_symmetry.space_group_name_H-M   'P 1'
#
loop_
_entity.id
_entity.type
_entity.pdbx_description
1 polymer ?
#
loop_
_entity_poly.entity_id
_entity_poly.type
_entity_poly.pdbx_seq_one_letter_code
_entity_poly.pdbx_strand_id
1 'polypeptide(L)' 'MSKRIEVNGLNVYYGSFLAVEDVSLTIEPRSVTAFIGPSGCGKSTFLRTLNRMHEVIPGARVEGQVLLDGEDLYG' A
#
# COMPACT_ATOMS: atom_id res chain seq x y z
N MET A 1 16.34 -6.65 -14.11
CA MET A 1 15.16 -7.54 -13.97
C MET A 1 13.94 -6.68 -13.70
N SER A 2 12.75 -7.10 -14.07
CA SER A 2 11.53 -6.31 -13.89
C SER A 2 11.06 -6.37 -12.43
N LYS A 3 10.71 -5.22 -11.86
CA LYS A 3 10.44 -5.11 -10.42
C LYS A 3 9.06 -5.67 -10.04
N ARG A 4 8.98 -6.51 -9.01
CA ARG A 4 7.73 -7.03 -8.41
C ARG A 4 7.39 -6.23 -7.14
N ILE A 5 6.09 -6.03 -6.88
CA ILE A 5 5.60 -5.48 -5.61
C ILE A 5 4.80 -6.56 -4.89
N GLU A 6 5.12 -6.81 -3.62
CA GLU A 6 4.37 -7.72 -2.74
C GLU A 6 3.87 -6.95 -1.53
N VAL A 7 2.60 -7.12 -1.19
CA VAL A 7 1.97 -6.49 -0.04
C VAL A 7 1.42 -7.59 0.84
N ASN A 8 1.76 -7.56 2.13
CA ASN A 8 1.39 -8.58 3.11
C ASN A 8 0.75 -7.93 4.34
N GLY A 9 -0.54 -8.23 4.56
CA GLY A 9 -1.29 -7.81 5.76
C GLY A 9 -1.29 -6.30 5.99
N LEU A 10 -1.38 -5.50 4.93
CA LEU A 10 -1.21 -4.05 5.02
C LEU A 10 -2.43 -3.37 5.62
N ASN A 11 -2.23 -2.72 6.76
CA ASN A 11 -3.18 -1.81 7.40
C ASN A 11 -2.67 -0.37 7.26
N VAL A 12 -3.56 0.56 6.92
CA VAL A 12 -3.22 1.98 6.78
C VAL A 12 -4.16 2.82 7.63
N TYR A 13 -3.59 3.64 8.49
CA TYR A 13 -4.33 4.48 9.42
C TYR A 13 -4.11 5.96 9.13
N TYR A 14 -5.13 6.76 9.39
CA TYR A 14 -5.02 8.21 9.60
C TYR A 14 -5.48 8.53 11.02
N GLY A 15 -4.53 8.77 11.93
CA GLY A 15 -4.81 8.83 13.37
C GLY A 15 -5.32 7.48 13.87
N SER A 16 -6.53 7.47 14.44
CA SER A 16 -7.21 6.26 14.91
C SER A 16 -8.10 5.59 13.85
N PHE A 17 -8.27 6.19 12.68
CA PHE A 17 -9.13 5.66 11.62
C PHE A 17 -8.38 4.66 10.75
N LEU A 18 -8.84 3.40 10.72
CA LEU A 18 -8.34 2.36 9.82
C LEU A 18 -8.94 2.57 8.42
N ALA A 19 -8.15 3.14 7.51
CA ALA A 19 -8.59 3.55 6.18
C ALA A 19 -8.45 2.44 5.12
N VAL A 20 -7.52 1.52 5.32
CA VAL A 20 -7.30 0.31 4.51
C VAL A 20 -7.01 -0.81 5.50
N GLU A 21 -7.74 -1.91 5.39
CA GLU A 21 -7.71 -3.03 6.32
C GLU A 21 -7.21 -4.30 5.62
N ASP A 22 -6.19 -4.93 6.20
CA ASP A 22 -5.67 -6.26 5.88
C ASP A 22 -5.52 -6.59 4.38
N VAL A 23 -4.85 -5.69 3.65
CA VAL A 23 -4.64 -5.91 2.20
C VAL A 23 -3.40 -6.77 1.97
N SER A 24 -3.58 -7.89 1.26
CA SER A 24 -2.50 -8.74 0.76
C SER A 24 -2.63 -8.97 -0.75
N LEU A 25 -1.59 -8.65 -1.53
CA LEU A 25 -1.58 -8.86 -2.99
C LEU A 25 -0.17 -8.83 -3.59
N THR A 26 -0.03 -9.41 -4.77
CA THR A 26 1.18 -9.33 -5.59
C THR A 26 0.88 -8.59 -6.90
N ILE A 27 1.69 -7.58 -7.22
CA ILE A 27 1.69 -6.90 -8.51
C ILE A 27 2.84 -7.46 -9.34
N GLU A 28 2.49 -8.19 -10.39
CA GLU A 28 3.48 -8.83 -11.25
C GLU A 28 4.24 -7.79 -12.10
N PRO A 29 5.53 -8.03 -12.36
CA PRO A 29 6.28 -7.18 -13.25
C PRO A 29 5.69 -7.19 -14.67
N ARG A 30 5.75 -6.03 -15.34
CA ARG A 30 5.26 -5.86 -16.72
C ARG A 30 3.76 -6.15 -16.88
N SER A 31 2.99 -6.04 -15.81
CA SER A 31 1.53 -6.09 -15.87
C SER A 31 0.91 -4.69 -15.80
N VAL A 32 -0.36 -4.59 -16.17
CA VAL A 32 -1.22 -3.46 -15.84
C VAL A 32 -2.19 -3.95 -14.77
N THR A 33 -2.12 -3.34 -13.58
CA THR A 33 -3.01 -3.66 -12.45
C THR A 33 -3.90 -2.46 -12.15
N ALA A 34 -5.21 -2.68 -12.12
CA ALA A 34 -6.21 -1.64 -11.86
C ALA A 34 -6.87 -1.83 -10.49
N PHE A 35 -6.92 -0.77 -9.69
CA PHE A 35 -7.69 -0.72 -8.45
C PHE A 35 -9.03 -0.04 -8.73
N ILE A 36 -10.14 -0.79 -8.66
CA ILE A 36 -11.49 -0.31 -8.98
C ILE A 36 -12.36 -0.43 -7.72
N GLY A 37 -13.16 0.59 -7.45
CA GLY A 37 -14.07 0.62 -6.31
C GLY A 37 -14.70 2.00 -6.10
N PRO A 38 -15.74 2.13 -5.27
CA PRO A 38 -16.46 3.39 -5.04
C PRO A 38 -15.59 4.45 -4.37
N SER A 39 -16.02 5.71 -4.39
CA SER A 39 -15.36 6.78 -3.66
C SER A 39 -15.25 6.45 -2.17
N GLY A 40 -14.09 6.74 -1.57
CA GLY A 40 -13.84 6.48 -0.14
C GLY A 40 -13.37 5.06 0.21
N CYS A 41 -13.33 4.10 -0.72
CA CYS A 41 -12.94 2.72 -0.42
C CYS A 41 -11.42 2.47 -0.23
N GLY A 42 -10.60 3.52 -0.03
CA GLY A 42 -9.18 3.35 0.29
C GLY A 42 -8.18 3.22 -0.89
N LYS A 43 -8.63 3.26 -2.16
CA LYS A 43 -7.73 3.14 -3.35
C LYS A 43 -6.52 4.08 -3.31
N SER A 44 -6.76 5.38 -3.15
CA SER A 44 -5.69 6.38 -3.12
C SER A 44 -4.84 6.28 -1.85
N THR A 45 -5.42 5.79 -0.75
CA THR A 45 -4.69 5.52 0.49
C THR A 45 -3.69 4.39 0.27
N PHE A 46 -4.13 3.27 -0.31
CA PHE A 46 -3.27 2.15 -0.68
C PHE A 46 -2.17 2.58 -1.68
N LEU A 47 -2.50 3.29 -2.76
CA LEU A 47 -1.49 3.72 -3.74
C LEU A 47 -0.39 4.60 -3.12
N ARG A 48 -0.71 5.40 -2.10
CA ARG A 48 0.27 6.23 -1.37
C ARG A 48 1.23 5.42 -0.49
N THR A 49 0.93 4.17 -0.18
CA THR A 49 1.89 3.32 0.56
C THR A 49 2.98 2.79 -0.36
N LEU A 50 2.68 2.55 -1.64
CA LEU A 50 3.66 2.03 -2.60
C LEU A 50 4.78 3.04 -2.91
N ASN A 51 4.47 4.34 -2.88
CA ASN A 51 5.44 5.41 -3.10
C ASN A 51 5.72 6.24 -1.84
N ARG A 52 5.28 5.75 -0.67
CA ARG A 52 5.47 6.38 0.65
C ARG A 52 4.92 7.81 0.80
N MET A 53 4.06 8.27 -0.10
CA MET A 53 3.43 9.60 -0.03
C MET A 53 2.47 9.78 1.15
N HIS A 54 2.13 8.73 1.89
CA HIS A 54 1.35 8.85 3.12
C HIS A 54 2.19 9.46 4.27
N GLU A 55 3.52 9.37 4.25
CA GLU A 55 4.39 9.85 5.34
C GLU A 55 4.37 11.37 5.53
N VAL A 56 4.01 12.11 4.47
CA VAL A 56 3.82 13.56 4.54
C VAL A 56 2.46 13.97 5.11
N ILE A 57 1.58 13.01 5.41
CA ILE A 57 0.26 13.24 5.97
C ILE A 57 0.34 13.06 7.49
N PRO A 58 0.07 14.11 8.29
CA PRO A 58 0.12 14.01 9.76
C PRO A 58 -0.76 12.89 10.31
N GLY A 59 -0.19 12.07 11.19
CA GLY A 59 -0.88 10.95 11.81
C GLY A 59 -1.12 9.75 10.90
N ALA A 60 -0.64 9.78 9.64
CA ALA A 60 -0.66 8.60 8.80
C ALA A 60 0.39 7.59 9.26
N ARG A 61 0.00 6.32 9.31
CA ARG A 61 0.90 5.21 9.63
C ARG A 61 0.47 3.95 8.91
N VAL A 62 1.41 3.04 8.71
CA VAL A 62 1.18 1.73 8.12
C VAL A 62 1.59 0.64 9.10
N GLU A 63 0.93 -0.51 9.02
CA GLU A 63 1.35 -1.78 9.61
C GLU A 63 1.29 -2.85 8.52
N GLY A 64 2.09 -3.90 8.64
CA GLY A 64 2.28 -4.90 7.58
C GLY A 64 3.51 -4.60 6.73
N GLN A 65 3.63 -5.23 5.57
CA GLN A 65 4.83 -5.14 4.73
C GLN A 65 4.50 -4.77 3.29
N VAL A 66 5.37 -3.96 2.69
CA VAL A 66 5.39 -3.70 1.25
C VAL A 66 6.79 -3.96 0.74
N LEU A 67 6.96 -5.03 -0.02
CA LEU A 67 8.25 -5.42 -0.61
C LEU A 67 8.32 -4.94 -2.05
N LEU A 68 9.42 -4.29 -2.40
CA LEU A 68 9.81 -4.00 -3.78
C LEU A 68 11.05 -4.84 -4.11
N ASP A 69 10.89 -5.86 -4.96
CA ASP A 69 11.94 -6.84 -5.26
C ASP A 69 12.55 -7.51 -4.00
N GLY A 70 11.70 -7.78 -3.01
CA GLY A 70 12.11 -8.40 -1.75
C GLY A 70 12.70 -7.43 -0.72
N GLU A 71 12.89 -6.15 -1.07
CA GLU A 71 13.29 -5.11 -0.12
C GLU A 71 12.05 -4.46 0.50
N ASP A 72 11.95 -4.49 1.83
CA ASP A 72 10.85 -3.83 2.54
C ASP A 72 11.00 -2.30 2.44
N LEU A 73 9.95 -1.64 1.96
CA LEU A 73 9.91 -0.18 1.83
C LEU A 73 9.92 0.53 3.19
N TYR A 74 9.52 -0.16 4.26
CA TYR A 74 9.34 0.42 5.60
C TYR A 74 10.44 0.06 6.60
N GLY A 75 11.27 -0.95 6.29
CA GLY A 75 12.47 -1.30 7.07
C GLY A 75 12.21 -2.17 8.29
#